data_AF-A0A6S8J5J6-F1
#
_entry.id   AF-A0A6S8J5J6-F1
#
_cell.length_a   1.000
_cell.length_b   1.000
_cell.length_c   1.000
_cell.angle_alpha   90.00
_cell.angle_beta   90.00
_cell.angle_gamma   90.00
#
_symmetry.space_group_name_H-M   'P 1'
#
loop_
_entity.id
_entity.type
_entity.pdbx_description
1 polymer ?
#
loop_
_entity_poly.entity_id
_entity_poly.type
_entity_poly.pdbx_seq_one_letter_code
_entity_poly.pdbx_strand_id
1 'polypeptide(L)'
;MGCITSTPAANNMCTDAIPLNPAGGGTVFTIGDTFTAPIIIDPEDGTNCVPLIPVAEPGAPICQDINPNLGFLPQARYGVWYTLTVEKACEVSITLETCDTEPTTTFIGTEYDLDTAIAVYKGECGSLECVGGADDTCGPGSVFTSLDLSELSVDGTETYYVLVYSGNDALDGNFGRGSFTLTGTVSGTSTSSCGGDPHFARWHHETRDSFHGECDLVLLHSDAFHNKAGLDVHVRTTMMDNDLSYSYVEAAAVRIGKTVLEFHPKFFRVNGVDHDYESVPSFEFDEQDHTYKISSTSVGKHKRDTILKLNAHSGIKIRSTKDLMYVTFDGGYADFWDSVGMLGNYTTGEMYGRSGPFKEDYVHYGMEWQVNPSQNDPILFSDHRDPQLPYERCRLPVVESAATQRRRLRSMDMELKAKAMAACQNAKTDFDLCVDDVMATGDVDVAEAFVDMV
;
A
#
# COMPACT_ATOMS: atom_id res chain seq x y z
N MET A 1 23.80 31.53 23.37
CA MET A 1 22.51 30.82 23.50
C MET A 1 22.37 29.95 22.28
N GLY A 2 22.74 28.68 22.40
CA GLY A 2 22.56 27.69 21.34
C GLY A 2 21.93 26.46 21.99
N CYS A 3 20.72 26.11 21.57
CA CYS A 3 20.10 24.84 21.93
C CYS A 3 20.81 23.74 21.16
N ILE A 4 21.43 22.81 21.88
CA ILE A 4 21.89 21.54 21.36
C ILE A 4 20.69 20.61 21.47
N THR A 5 20.10 20.23 20.35
CA THR A 5 19.16 19.10 20.26
C THR A 5 20.00 17.84 20.08
N SER A 6 20.20 17.08 21.15
CA SER A 6 20.71 15.71 21.07
C SER A 6 19.54 14.78 20.77
N THR A 7 19.57 14.12 19.61
CA THR A 7 18.82 12.88 19.39
C THR A 7 19.29 11.83 20.41
N PRO A 8 18.40 11.06 21.04
CA PRO A 8 18.82 9.93 21.85
C PRO A 8 19.40 8.87 20.90
N ALA A 9 20.67 8.52 21.10
CA ALA A 9 21.25 7.37 20.42
C ALA A 9 20.52 6.11 20.92
N ALA A 10 20.05 5.26 20.00
CA ALA A 10 19.65 3.90 20.33
C ALA A 10 20.83 3.23 21.05
N ASN A 11 20.69 2.94 22.34
CA ASN A 11 21.70 2.17 23.06
C ASN A 11 21.65 0.75 22.48
N ASN A 12 22.66 0.40 21.69
CA ASN A 12 22.73 -0.91 21.06
C ASN A 12 23.09 -1.95 22.14
N MET A 13 22.07 -2.53 22.79
CA MET A 13 22.21 -3.39 23.98
C MET A 13 22.70 -4.82 23.67
N CYS A 14 23.01 -5.13 22.41
CA CYS A 14 23.38 -6.46 22.00
C CYS A 14 24.89 -6.65 21.82
N THR A 15 25.47 -7.67 22.47
CA THR A 15 26.86 -8.07 22.22
C THR A 15 27.01 -9.59 22.11
N ASP A 16 27.60 -10.01 20.99
CA ASP A 16 28.25 -11.29 20.63
C ASP A 16 27.41 -12.58 20.38
N ALA A 17 27.91 -13.38 19.42
CA ALA A 17 27.32 -14.61 18.88
C ALA A 17 27.43 -15.83 19.80
N ILE A 18 26.40 -16.69 19.84
CA ILE A 18 26.22 -17.77 20.84
C ILE A 18 25.88 -19.12 20.17
N PRO A 19 26.60 -20.24 20.42
CA PRO A 19 26.31 -21.58 19.85
C PRO A 19 25.33 -22.42 20.71
N LEU A 20 24.43 -23.23 20.09
CA LEU A 20 23.37 -24.03 20.79
C LEU A 20 23.05 -25.43 20.18
N ASN A 21 22.27 -26.24 20.94
CA ASN A 21 21.79 -27.64 20.69
C ASN A 21 20.26 -27.76 21.06
N PRO A 22 19.42 -28.66 20.49
CA PRO A 22 17.96 -28.41 20.33
C PRO A 22 16.96 -29.11 21.28
N ALA A 23 15.89 -28.39 21.68
CA ALA A 23 14.48 -28.85 21.84
C ALA A 23 13.48 -27.69 22.18
N GLY A 24 12.27 -27.69 21.57
CA GLY A 24 11.03 -26.98 22.05
C GLY A 24 10.49 -25.80 21.20
N GLY A 25 9.15 -25.72 20.98
CA GLY A 25 8.49 -25.06 19.82
C GLY A 25 7.97 -23.61 19.94
N GLY A 26 7.43 -23.10 18.82
CA GLY A 26 7.09 -21.70 18.54
C GLY A 26 5.99 -21.42 17.53
N THR A 27 5.62 -20.15 17.36
CA THR A 27 4.58 -19.66 16.43
C THR A 27 5.21 -18.80 15.32
N VAL A 28 4.72 -18.93 14.07
CA VAL A 28 5.24 -18.28 12.85
C VAL A 28 4.16 -17.37 12.24
N PHE A 29 4.54 -16.19 11.71
CA PHE A 29 3.62 -15.19 11.12
C PHE A 29 4.18 -14.56 9.83
N THR A 30 3.31 -13.91 9.04
CA THR A 30 3.57 -13.38 7.69
C THR A 30 3.34 -11.86 7.55
N ILE A 31 3.79 -11.27 6.43
CA ILE A 31 3.68 -9.83 6.14
C ILE A 31 2.22 -9.36 6.10
N GLY A 32 1.93 -8.23 6.75
CA GLY A 32 0.62 -7.56 6.73
C GLY A 32 -0.27 -7.83 7.95
N ASP A 33 0.19 -8.64 8.89
CA ASP A 33 -0.56 -8.98 10.10
C ASP A 33 -0.30 -7.94 11.21
N THR A 34 -1.37 -7.34 11.75
CA THR A 34 -1.33 -6.79 13.11
C THR A 34 -1.63 -7.94 14.06
N PHE A 35 -0.64 -8.36 14.85
CA PHE A 35 -0.87 -9.39 15.84
C PHE A 35 -1.04 -8.79 17.24
N THR A 36 -1.93 -9.41 18.02
CA THR A 36 -2.17 -9.12 19.43
C THR A 36 -2.13 -10.47 20.12
N ALA A 37 -1.02 -10.77 20.80
CA ALA A 37 -0.89 -12.00 21.56
C ALA A 37 -1.07 -11.70 23.06
N PRO A 38 -2.24 -12.01 23.66
CA PRO A 38 -2.38 -11.94 25.11
C PRO A 38 -1.60 -13.11 25.72
N ILE A 39 -0.65 -12.82 26.60
CA ILE A 39 -0.08 -13.86 27.46
C ILE A 39 -1.01 -14.04 28.66
N ILE A 40 -1.74 -15.17 28.70
CA ILE A 40 -2.48 -15.61 29.89
C ILE A 40 -1.60 -16.63 30.60
N ILE A 41 -1.16 -16.31 31.81
CA ILE A 41 -0.39 -17.24 32.64
C ILE A 41 -1.33 -17.76 33.72
N ASP A 42 -1.71 -19.03 33.58
CA ASP A 42 -2.67 -19.69 34.46
C ASP A 42 -1.96 -20.28 35.69
N PRO A 43 -2.31 -19.88 36.92
CA PRO A 43 -1.84 -20.55 38.13
C PRO A 43 -2.88 -21.60 38.55
N GLU A 44 -2.62 -22.87 38.20
CA GLU A 44 -3.23 -24.11 38.75
C GLU A 44 -4.65 -23.99 39.38
N ASP A 45 -5.72 -24.39 38.67
CA ASP A 45 -6.50 -25.63 38.89
C ASP A 45 -7.86 -25.61 38.15
N GLY A 46 -8.29 -26.79 37.68
CA GLY A 46 -9.26 -26.96 36.59
C GLY A 46 -10.72 -26.54 36.81
N THR A 47 -11.37 -26.10 35.72
CA THR A 47 -12.55 -26.74 35.08
C THR A 47 -13.06 -25.93 33.86
N ASN A 48 -13.48 -26.68 32.83
CA ASN A 48 -14.07 -26.31 31.53
C ASN A 48 -14.72 -24.92 31.35
N CYS A 49 -14.27 -24.18 30.32
CA CYS A 49 -15.07 -23.74 29.15
C CYS A 49 -14.14 -23.30 28.01
N VAL A 50 -14.40 -23.78 26.78
CA VAL A 50 -13.66 -23.46 25.54
C VAL A 50 -14.38 -22.33 24.81
N PRO A 51 -13.63 -21.40 24.17
CA PRO A 51 -13.89 -21.13 22.76
C PRO A 51 -12.61 -21.09 21.91
N LEU A 52 -12.61 -21.95 20.87
CA LEU A 52 -11.85 -21.97 19.61
C LEU A 52 -10.45 -21.33 19.58
N ILE A 53 -9.46 -22.22 19.68
CA ILE A 53 -8.02 -21.99 19.48
C ILE A 53 -7.67 -22.20 17.99
N PRO A 54 -6.91 -21.32 17.32
CA PRO A 54 -6.28 -21.65 16.04
C PRO A 54 -5.28 -22.79 16.25
N VAL A 55 -5.49 -23.91 15.56
CA VAL A 55 -4.61 -25.08 15.65
C VAL A 55 -3.26 -24.73 15.03
N ALA A 56 -2.24 -24.55 15.86
CA ALA A 56 -0.85 -24.59 15.46
C ALA A 56 -0.43 -26.05 15.25
N GLU A 57 0.07 -26.39 14.06
CA GLU A 57 0.76 -27.67 13.88
C GLU A 57 2.20 -27.58 14.42
N PRO A 58 2.72 -28.65 15.06
CA PRO A 58 4.05 -28.64 15.67
C PRO A 58 5.14 -28.84 14.60
N GLY A 59 5.99 -27.84 14.39
CA GLY A 59 7.05 -27.96 13.39
C GLY A 59 8.16 -26.90 13.44
N ALA A 60 8.97 -26.91 14.49
CA ALA A 60 10.42 -26.62 14.56
C ALA A 60 10.79 -26.13 15.98
N PRO A 61 11.91 -26.58 16.57
CA PRO A 61 12.37 -26.06 17.86
C PRO A 61 12.80 -24.59 17.71
N ILE A 62 12.17 -23.69 18.48
CA ILE A 62 12.70 -22.36 18.78
C ILE A 62 13.96 -22.55 19.63
N CYS A 63 14.95 -21.68 19.47
CA CYS A 63 16.21 -21.71 20.22
C CYS A 63 15.96 -21.48 21.74
N GLN A 64 15.57 -22.52 22.49
CA GLN A 64 15.06 -22.38 23.88
C GLN A 64 16.13 -22.25 24.98
N ASP A 65 17.42 -22.47 24.69
CA ASP A 65 18.51 -22.35 25.67
C ASP A 65 19.39 -21.12 25.41
N ILE A 66 18.79 -19.99 25.06
CA ILE A 66 19.53 -18.72 25.04
C ILE A 66 19.71 -18.30 26.51
N ASN A 67 20.86 -18.66 27.09
CA ASN A 67 21.41 -17.90 28.21
C ASN A 67 22.22 -16.77 27.55
N PRO A 68 21.66 -15.57 27.43
CA PRO A 68 22.32 -14.51 26.71
C PRO A 68 23.53 -14.11 27.56
N ASN A 69 24.73 -14.54 27.14
CA ASN A 69 25.98 -14.02 27.68
C ASN A 69 26.15 -12.59 27.11
N LEU A 70 25.21 -11.71 27.45
CA LEU A 70 25.34 -10.27 27.29
C LEU A 70 26.53 -9.90 28.15
N GLY A 71 27.52 -9.22 27.57
CA GLY A 71 28.85 -9.01 28.15
C GLY A 71 28.89 -8.24 29.47
N PHE A 72 27.77 -8.04 30.16
CA PHE A 72 27.66 -7.40 31.46
C PHE A 72 26.66 -7.98 32.48
N LEU A 73 25.95 -9.10 32.23
CA LEU A 73 24.84 -9.51 33.13
C LEU A 73 24.93 -10.97 33.65
N PRO A 74 24.74 -11.22 34.97
CA PRO A 74 24.78 -12.55 35.55
C PRO A 74 23.42 -13.27 35.47
N GLN A 75 23.40 -14.45 34.83
CA GLN A 75 22.39 -15.53 34.91
C GLN A 75 20.96 -15.29 34.36
N ALA A 76 20.62 -16.06 33.30
CA ALA A 76 19.30 -16.56 32.91
C ALA A 76 18.08 -15.67 33.23
N ARG A 77 17.83 -14.68 32.39
CA ARG A 77 16.59 -13.92 32.40
C ARG A 77 15.47 -14.74 31.76
N TYR A 78 14.31 -14.80 32.41
CA TYR A 78 13.08 -15.34 31.82
C TYR A 78 12.62 -14.41 30.69
N GLY A 79 12.29 -14.97 29.54
CA GLY A 79 11.79 -14.21 28.38
C GLY A 79 10.97 -15.08 27.45
N VAL A 80 10.16 -14.43 26.62
CA VAL A 80 9.30 -15.09 25.62
C VAL A 80 9.85 -14.78 24.24
N TRP A 81 9.99 -15.83 23.42
CA TRP A 81 10.46 -15.73 22.05
C TRP A 81 9.28 -15.72 21.08
N TYR A 82 9.33 -14.80 20.12
CA TYR A 82 8.44 -14.74 18.97
C TYR A 82 9.27 -14.87 17.69
N THR A 83 8.66 -15.44 16.66
CA THR A 83 9.28 -15.54 15.33
C THR A 83 8.48 -14.70 14.35
N LEU A 84 9.15 -13.83 13.63
CA LEU A 84 8.58 -13.00 12.58
C LEU A 84 9.26 -13.35 11.25
N THR A 85 8.50 -13.89 10.31
CA THR A 85 9.03 -14.20 8.97
C THR A 85 8.56 -13.16 7.98
N VAL A 86 9.52 -12.47 7.37
CA VAL A 86 9.28 -11.46 6.35
C VAL A 86 9.53 -12.10 4.98
N GLU A 87 8.46 -12.39 4.25
CA GLU A 87 8.52 -12.99 2.92
C GLU A 87 8.46 -11.92 1.81
N LYS A 88 9.61 -11.55 1.24
CA LYS A 88 9.85 -10.74 0.00
C LYS A 88 10.72 -9.50 0.26
N ALA A 89 11.44 -9.11 -0.79
CA ALA A 89 12.27 -7.90 -0.85
C ALA A 89 11.40 -6.65 -0.72
N CYS A 90 11.29 -6.13 0.50
CA CYS A 90 10.68 -4.86 0.84
C CYS A 90 11.53 -4.20 1.93
N GLU A 91 11.62 -2.88 1.92
CA GLU A 91 12.03 -2.13 3.11
C GLU A 91 10.92 -2.32 4.15
N VAL A 92 11.29 -2.84 5.32
CA VAL A 92 10.36 -3.37 6.31
C VAL A 92 10.57 -2.59 7.60
N SER A 93 9.59 -1.76 7.96
CA SER A 93 9.55 -1.18 9.30
C SER A 93 8.94 -2.20 10.24
N ILE A 94 9.68 -2.62 11.28
CA ILE A 94 9.17 -3.44 12.38
C ILE A 94 9.06 -2.54 13.61
N THR A 95 7.85 -2.24 14.04
CA THR A 95 7.60 -1.59 15.33
C THR A 95 7.07 -2.63 16.30
N LEU A 96 7.73 -2.78 17.45
CA LEU A 96 7.35 -3.71 18.53
C LEU A 96 7.14 -2.92 19.81
N GLU A 97 5.95 -3.01 20.40
CA GLU A 97 5.62 -2.26 21.62
C GLU A 97 4.97 -3.15 22.68
N THR A 98 5.31 -2.91 23.95
CA THR A 98 4.57 -3.42 25.12
C THR A 98 3.65 -2.36 25.75
N CYS A 99 3.54 -1.17 25.15
CA CYS A 99 2.99 0.04 25.77
C CYS A 99 1.45 0.15 25.80
N ASP A 100 0.71 -0.89 25.43
CA ASP A 100 -0.75 -0.83 25.26
C ASP A 100 -1.52 -1.88 26.07
N THR A 101 -2.06 -1.45 27.22
CA THR A 101 -3.51 -1.48 27.50
C THR A 101 -3.78 -0.41 28.56
N GLU A 102 -4.65 0.56 28.26
CA GLU A 102 -5.28 1.55 29.15
C GLU A 102 -4.67 1.64 30.58
N PRO A 103 -4.05 2.77 30.99
CA PRO A 103 -3.77 2.97 32.40
C PRO A 103 -5.13 2.97 33.11
N THR A 104 -5.50 1.84 33.71
CA THR A 104 -6.64 1.81 34.62
C THR A 104 -6.23 2.71 35.78
N THR A 105 -6.68 3.96 35.71
CA THR A 105 -6.19 5.13 36.45
C THR A 105 -6.54 5.10 37.94
N THR A 106 -6.77 3.92 38.49
CA THR A 106 -7.08 3.75 39.91
C THR A 106 -6.72 2.35 40.34
N PHE A 107 -5.47 2.10 40.70
CA PHE A 107 -5.17 1.25 41.85
C PHE A 107 -3.80 1.65 42.42
N ILE A 108 -3.84 2.44 43.50
CA ILE A 108 -2.69 2.63 44.38
C ILE A 108 -2.49 1.30 45.12
N GLY A 109 -1.63 0.45 44.59
CA GLY A 109 -1.24 -0.84 45.17
C GLY A 109 0.00 -1.36 44.44
N THR A 110 1.03 -1.70 45.20
CA THR A 110 2.41 -2.01 44.81
C THR A 110 2.59 -3.34 44.06
N GLU A 111 1.79 -3.62 43.05
CA GLU A 111 1.92 -4.88 42.32
C GLU A 111 1.79 -4.65 40.81
N TYR A 112 2.88 -4.98 40.11
CA TYR A 112 3.03 -5.19 38.65
C TYR A 112 3.56 -4.03 37.79
N ASP A 113 4.73 -3.49 38.17
CA ASP A 113 5.64 -2.77 37.25
C ASP A 113 6.53 -3.82 36.54
N LEU A 114 6.06 -4.38 35.42
CA LEU A 114 6.91 -5.23 34.58
C LEU A 114 7.82 -4.32 33.75
N ASP A 115 9.06 -4.17 34.20
CA ASP A 115 10.14 -3.53 33.44
C ASP A 115 10.53 -4.45 32.27
N THR A 116 9.96 -4.19 31.09
CA THR A 116 10.12 -5.02 29.89
C THR A 116 11.18 -4.47 28.95
N ALA A 117 12.06 -5.32 28.45
CA ALA A 117 13.02 -5.05 27.39
C ALA A 117 12.70 -5.90 26.16
N ILE A 118 13.02 -5.37 24.98
CA ILE A 118 12.84 -6.05 23.68
C ILE A 118 14.19 -6.17 23.00
N ALA A 119 14.55 -7.35 22.52
CA ALA A 119 15.68 -7.57 21.64
C ALA A 119 15.24 -8.33 20.38
N VAL A 120 15.78 -7.96 19.23
CA VAL A 120 15.47 -8.60 17.94
C VAL A 120 16.75 -9.13 17.34
N TYR A 121 16.69 -10.37 16.87
CA TYR A 121 17.79 -11.10 16.26
C TYR A 121 17.41 -11.62 14.88
N LYS A 122 18.40 -11.90 14.04
CA LYS A 122 18.27 -12.64 12.77
C LYS A 122 19.36 -13.72 12.67
N GLY A 123 19.25 -14.62 11.69
CA GLY A 123 20.23 -15.68 11.45
C GLY A 123 19.72 -17.07 11.85
N GLU A 124 20.63 -18.03 12.04
CA GLU A 124 20.27 -19.40 12.40
C GLU A 124 20.44 -19.64 13.92
N CYS A 125 19.76 -20.64 14.48
CA CYS A 125 20.02 -21.04 15.86
C CYS A 125 21.51 -21.42 16.03
N GLY A 126 22.20 -20.71 16.91
CA GLY A 126 23.64 -20.86 17.13
C GLY A 126 24.52 -19.78 16.48
N SER A 127 23.94 -18.90 15.68
CA SER A 127 24.60 -17.79 14.99
C SER A 127 23.71 -16.54 14.89
N LEU A 128 22.86 -16.32 15.90
CA LEU A 128 21.98 -15.16 15.94
C LEU A 128 22.77 -13.85 16.00
N GLU A 129 22.50 -12.96 15.05
CA GLU A 129 22.98 -11.59 15.02
C GLU A 129 21.88 -10.67 15.57
N CYS A 130 22.19 -9.84 16.55
CA CYS A 130 21.22 -8.85 17.00
C CYS A 130 21.12 -7.70 16.00
N VAL A 131 19.87 -7.36 15.67
CA VAL A 131 19.55 -6.26 14.76
C VAL A 131 19.05 -5.01 15.48
N GLY A 132 18.62 -5.14 16.73
CA GLY A 132 18.29 -4.01 17.58
C GLY A 132 17.70 -4.45 18.92
N GLY A 133 17.64 -3.51 19.87
CA GLY A 133 17.01 -3.73 21.16
C GLY A 133 16.69 -2.41 21.83
N ALA A 134 15.69 -2.43 22.71
CA ALA A 134 15.26 -1.28 23.48
C ALA A 134 14.88 -1.69 24.90
N ASP A 135 14.97 -0.73 25.81
CA ASP A 135 14.63 -0.80 27.22
C ASP A 135 14.19 0.63 27.61
N ASP A 136 13.02 0.81 28.22
CA ASP A 136 12.48 2.07 28.76
C ASP A 136 12.10 3.23 27.81
N THR A 137 11.65 2.98 26.58
CA THR A 137 11.40 4.07 25.60
C THR A 137 10.05 4.81 25.73
N CYS A 138 9.10 4.35 26.55
CA CYS A 138 7.76 4.95 26.64
C CYS A 138 7.66 6.13 27.64
N GLY A 139 8.50 7.17 27.48
CA GLY A 139 8.44 8.44 28.23
C GLY A 139 9.13 8.45 29.61
N PRO A 140 9.23 9.60 30.30
CA PRO A 140 9.96 9.70 31.57
C PRO A 140 9.32 8.84 32.68
N GLY A 141 10.02 7.79 33.12
CA GLY A 141 9.56 6.88 34.19
C GLY A 141 8.70 5.70 33.70
N SER A 142 8.79 5.33 32.41
CA SER A 142 8.11 4.16 31.87
C SER A 142 8.72 2.85 32.34
N VAL A 143 7.91 1.80 32.35
CA VAL A 143 8.29 0.39 32.51
C VAL A 143 8.08 -0.40 31.20
N PHE A 144 7.67 0.29 30.14
CA PHE A 144 7.33 -0.29 28.84
C PHE A 144 8.32 0.11 27.77
N THR A 145 8.45 -0.76 26.77
CA THR A 145 9.45 -0.65 25.70
C THR A 145 8.80 -0.67 24.33
N SER A 146 9.26 0.25 23.49
CA SER A 146 9.03 0.33 22.05
C SER A 146 10.37 0.23 21.31
N LEU A 147 10.42 -0.63 20.30
CA LEU A 147 11.56 -0.79 19.40
C LEU A 147 11.08 -0.55 17.95
N ASP A 148 11.66 0.46 17.31
CA ASP A 148 11.47 0.73 15.88
C ASP A 148 12.72 0.30 15.10
N LEU A 149 12.52 -0.62 14.15
CA LEU A 149 13.54 -1.11 13.22
C LEU A 149 13.22 -0.66 11.79
N SER A 150 12.89 0.62 11.62
CA SER A 150 12.53 1.25 10.35
C SER A 150 13.63 1.20 9.27
N GLU A 151 14.88 0.89 9.64
CA GLU A 151 16.02 0.78 8.70
C GLU A 151 16.36 -0.67 8.29
N LEU A 152 15.49 -1.64 8.57
CA LEU A 152 15.72 -3.02 8.14
C LEU A 152 15.42 -3.22 6.65
N SER A 153 16.50 -3.28 5.86
CA SER A 153 16.45 -3.77 4.49
C SER A 153 16.45 -5.29 4.46
N VAL A 154 15.38 -5.90 3.95
CA VAL A 154 15.25 -7.35 3.77
C VAL A 154 15.42 -7.71 2.30
N ASP A 155 16.40 -8.55 1.98
CA ASP A 155 16.58 -9.10 0.62
C ASP A 155 16.15 -10.58 0.61
N GLY A 156 14.92 -10.83 0.17
CA GLY A 156 14.34 -12.17 0.11
C GLY A 156 13.45 -12.52 1.30
N THR A 157 13.50 -13.79 1.74
CA THR A 157 12.78 -14.25 2.94
C THR A 157 13.74 -14.24 4.11
N GLU A 158 13.44 -13.41 5.12
CA GLU A 158 14.26 -13.32 6.33
C GLU A 158 13.40 -13.62 7.56
N THR A 159 13.98 -14.32 8.53
CA THR A 159 13.31 -14.66 9.79
C THR A 159 13.97 -13.89 10.93
N TYR A 160 13.17 -13.12 11.64
CA TYR A 160 13.54 -12.42 12.86
C TYR A 160 13.04 -13.15 14.09
N TYR A 161 13.85 -13.13 15.15
CA TYR A 161 13.53 -13.68 16.45
C TYR A 161 13.44 -12.52 17.45
N VAL A 162 12.25 -12.32 18.01
CA VAL A 162 11.99 -11.27 18.99
C VAL A 162 12.00 -11.89 20.39
N LEU A 163 12.88 -11.40 21.26
CA LEU A 163 12.92 -11.73 22.67
C LEU A 163 12.31 -10.57 23.46
N VAL A 164 11.24 -10.85 24.20
CA VAL A 164 10.72 -9.95 25.24
C VAL A 164 11.14 -10.50 26.60
N TYR A 165 11.85 -9.71 27.39
CA TYR A 165 12.44 -10.14 28.67
C TYR A 165 12.38 -9.03 29.72
N SER A 166 12.70 -9.34 30.99
CA SER A 166 12.69 -8.35 32.09
C SER A 166 14.02 -7.58 32.16
N GLY A 167 13.97 -6.25 32.34
CA GLY A 167 15.11 -5.32 32.39
C GLY A 167 15.97 -5.41 33.67
N ASN A 168 15.39 -5.80 34.80
CA ASN A 168 16.05 -5.76 36.11
C ASN A 168 16.64 -7.11 36.58
N ASP A 169 17.91 -7.10 37.01
CA ASP A 169 18.61 -8.24 37.65
C ASP A 169 18.10 -8.59 39.06
N ALA A 170 17.19 -7.78 39.63
CA ALA A 170 17.03 -7.69 41.07
C ALA A 170 15.74 -8.29 41.65
N LEU A 171 14.79 -8.74 40.82
CA LEU A 171 13.56 -9.33 41.34
C LEU A 171 13.16 -10.51 40.47
N ASP A 172 12.83 -11.63 41.13
CA ASP A 172 11.99 -12.72 40.63
C ASP A 172 10.58 -12.16 40.31
N GLY A 173 10.52 -11.13 39.45
CA GLY A 173 9.32 -10.53 38.94
C GLY A 173 8.61 -11.63 38.19
N ASN A 174 7.58 -12.16 38.81
CA ASN A 174 6.79 -13.23 38.27
C ASN A 174 6.19 -12.74 36.95
N PHE A 175 6.82 -13.08 35.82
CA PHE A 175 6.23 -12.92 34.49
C PHE A 175 4.80 -13.45 34.49
N GLY A 176 4.49 -14.41 35.38
CA GLY A 176 3.20 -15.02 35.64
C GLY A 176 2.02 -14.15 36.08
N ARG A 177 2.13 -12.82 36.21
CA ARG A 177 1.01 -12.00 36.73
C ARG A 177 0.65 -10.71 35.98
N GLY A 178 1.19 -10.49 34.79
CA GLY A 178 0.77 -9.39 33.92
C GLY A 178 0.48 -9.88 32.51
N SER A 179 -0.57 -9.35 31.88
CA SER A 179 -0.77 -9.48 30.44
C SER A 179 -0.20 -8.23 29.77
N PHE A 180 0.75 -8.39 28.87
CA PHE A 180 1.11 -7.35 27.90
C PHE A 180 0.68 -7.81 26.51
N THR A 181 0.42 -6.84 25.63
CA THR A 181 0.24 -7.08 24.21
C THR A 181 1.54 -6.73 23.52
N LEU A 182 2.11 -7.66 22.75
CA LEU A 182 3.12 -7.31 21.76
C LEU A 182 2.39 -7.01 20.45
N THR A 183 2.49 -5.78 19.97
CA THR A 183 1.99 -5.39 18.65
C THR A 183 3.19 -5.24 17.71
N GLY A 184 3.19 -6.01 16.63
CA GLY A 184 4.14 -5.86 15.52
C GLY A 184 3.46 -5.29 14.29
N THR A 185 4.05 -4.27 13.66
CA THR A 185 3.64 -3.81 12.32
C THR A 185 4.78 -4.05 11.35
N VAL A 186 4.50 -4.67 10.20
CA VAL A 186 5.47 -4.87 9.09
C VAL A 186 4.97 -4.07 7.89
N SER A 187 5.57 -2.91 7.64
CA SER A 187 5.26 -2.11 6.44
C SER A 187 6.31 -2.39 5.39
N GLY A 188 5.98 -3.19 4.38
CA GLY A 188 6.83 -3.38 3.21
C GLY A 188 6.70 -2.22 2.23
N THR A 189 7.79 -1.67 1.68
CA THR A 189 7.74 -0.91 0.42
C THR A 189 7.48 -1.85 -0.74
N SER A 190 6.34 -2.55 -0.76
CA SER A 190 5.87 -3.21 -1.96
C SER A 190 5.43 -2.11 -2.91
N THR A 191 6.36 -1.52 -3.66
CA THR A 191 5.98 -0.60 -4.74
C THR A 191 5.19 -1.41 -5.74
N SER A 192 3.87 -1.28 -5.72
CA SER A 192 3.02 -1.83 -6.75
C SER A 192 2.73 -0.75 -7.77
N SER A 193 2.70 -1.14 -9.04
CA SER A 193 2.27 -0.26 -10.13
C SER A 193 0.92 -0.71 -10.64
N CYS A 194 0.07 0.26 -10.93
CA CYS A 194 -1.29 0.04 -11.42
C CYS A 194 -1.72 1.24 -12.28
N GLY A 195 -2.88 1.14 -12.93
CA GLY A 195 -3.42 2.22 -13.75
C GLY A 195 -3.79 1.82 -15.17
N GLY A 196 -4.04 2.80 -16.02
CA GLY A 196 -4.33 2.57 -17.44
C GLY A 196 -5.36 3.52 -18.04
N ASP A 197 -5.85 3.11 -19.21
CA ASP A 197 -6.82 3.83 -20.06
C ASP A 197 -7.36 2.85 -21.09
N PRO A 198 -8.67 2.66 -21.23
CA PRO A 198 -9.62 2.15 -20.23
C PRO A 198 -9.33 0.70 -19.78
N HIS A 199 -8.13 0.21 -20.11
CA HIS A 199 -7.58 -1.06 -19.67
C HIS A 199 -6.81 -0.85 -18.37
N PHE A 200 -7.44 -1.19 -17.24
CA PHE A 200 -6.94 -0.92 -15.91
C PHE A 200 -6.15 -2.12 -15.39
N ALA A 201 -4.87 -1.91 -15.10
CA ALA A 201 -4.08 -2.79 -14.26
C ALA A 201 -4.45 -2.52 -12.81
N ARG A 202 -4.94 -3.55 -12.11
CA ARG A 202 -5.21 -3.49 -10.66
C ARG A 202 -3.92 -3.70 -9.87
N TRP A 203 -3.93 -3.31 -8.59
CA TRP A 203 -2.81 -3.57 -7.68
C TRP A 203 -2.42 -5.04 -7.68
N HIS A 204 -1.12 -5.35 -7.73
CA HIS A 204 -0.59 -6.72 -7.69
C HIS A 204 -1.08 -7.69 -8.80
N HIS A 205 -1.74 -7.19 -9.84
CA HIS A 205 -2.22 -7.98 -10.97
C HIS A 205 -1.38 -7.71 -12.24
N GLU A 206 -0.90 -8.77 -12.89
CA GLU A 206 -0.14 -8.65 -14.16
C GLU A 206 -1.05 -8.41 -15.37
N THR A 207 -2.35 -8.72 -15.25
CA THR A 207 -3.32 -8.60 -16.33
C THR A 207 -4.19 -7.36 -16.15
N ARG A 208 -4.48 -6.67 -17.25
CA ARG A 208 -5.43 -5.57 -17.27
C ARG A 208 -6.85 -6.07 -17.49
N ASP A 209 -7.79 -5.44 -16.80
CA ASP A 209 -9.21 -5.61 -17.00
C ASP A 209 -9.78 -4.38 -17.73
N SER A 210 -10.79 -4.57 -18.59
CA SER A 210 -11.31 -3.50 -19.47
C SER A 210 -12.69 -3.02 -19.05
N PHE A 211 -12.86 -1.72 -18.87
CA PHE A 211 -14.17 -1.09 -18.67
C PHE A 211 -14.38 0.08 -19.63
N HIS A 212 -15.26 -0.08 -20.62
CA HIS A 212 -15.48 0.92 -21.67
C HIS A 212 -16.75 1.78 -21.45
N GLY A 213 -17.05 2.19 -20.22
CA GLY A 213 -18.18 3.09 -19.96
C GLY A 213 -17.81 4.56 -20.13
N GLU A 214 -18.73 5.39 -20.62
CA GLU A 214 -18.62 6.86 -20.58
C GLU A 214 -19.29 7.38 -19.31
N CYS A 215 -18.50 7.93 -18.39
CA CYS A 215 -18.90 8.58 -17.13
C CYS A 215 -17.64 9.05 -16.36
N ASP A 216 -17.80 9.61 -15.17
CA ASP A 216 -16.68 9.82 -14.26
C ASP A 216 -16.57 8.61 -13.32
N LEU A 217 -15.36 8.10 -13.13
CA LEU A 217 -15.06 6.92 -12.32
C LEU A 217 -14.13 7.27 -11.16
N VAL A 218 -14.35 6.64 -10.02
CA VAL A 218 -13.42 6.64 -8.89
C VAL A 218 -12.30 5.65 -9.22
N LEU A 219 -11.17 6.14 -9.71
CA LEU A 219 -10.02 5.29 -10.03
C LEU A 219 -9.39 4.76 -8.74
N LEU A 220 -9.21 5.66 -7.77
CA LEU A 220 -8.63 5.38 -6.47
C LEU A 220 -9.21 6.32 -5.39
N HIS A 221 -9.42 5.80 -4.20
CA HIS A 221 -9.79 6.53 -3.00
C HIS A 221 -9.00 5.98 -1.79
N SER A 222 -8.49 6.85 -0.93
CA SER A 222 -7.84 6.53 0.35
C SER A 222 -8.17 7.61 1.38
N ASP A 223 -8.65 7.21 2.55
CA ASP A 223 -8.98 8.12 3.65
C ASP A 223 -7.76 8.33 4.58
N ALA A 224 -6.90 7.33 4.70
CA ALA A 224 -5.74 7.35 5.60
C ALA A 224 -4.54 8.13 5.03
N PHE A 225 -4.56 8.46 3.74
CA PHE A 225 -3.45 9.11 3.04
C PHE A 225 -2.90 10.34 3.79
N HIS A 226 -1.59 10.32 4.06
CA HIS A 226 -0.77 11.39 4.66
C HIS A 226 -1.51 12.15 5.79
N ASN A 227 -1.56 11.57 7.00
CA ASN A 227 -2.24 12.15 8.16
C ASN A 227 -3.73 12.47 7.91
N LYS A 228 -4.42 11.59 7.17
CA LYS A 228 -5.84 11.77 6.80
C LYS A 228 -6.11 13.05 6.01
N ALA A 229 -5.14 13.51 5.22
CA ALA A 229 -5.42 14.48 4.17
C ALA A 229 -6.43 13.90 3.17
N GLY A 230 -6.36 12.59 2.95
CA GLY A 230 -7.19 11.87 2.00
C GLY A 230 -6.71 12.08 0.57
N LEU A 231 -6.93 11.06 -0.25
CA LEU A 231 -6.56 11.02 -1.67
C LEU A 231 -7.73 10.47 -2.47
N ASP A 232 -8.20 11.24 -3.45
CA ASP A 232 -9.10 10.74 -4.49
C ASP A 232 -8.48 10.97 -5.86
N VAL A 233 -8.56 9.96 -6.71
CA VAL A 233 -8.22 10.07 -8.12
C VAL A 233 -9.41 9.63 -8.94
N HIS A 234 -9.97 10.56 -9.70
CA HIS A 234 -11.06 10.30 -10.60
C HIS A 234 -10.56 10.36 -12.04
N VAL A 235 -11.09 9.48 -12.88
CA VAL A 235 -10.90 9.57 -14.33
C VAL A 235 -12.22 9.84 -15.00
N ARG A 236 -12.15 10.60 -16.07
CA ARG A 236 -13.29 10.94 -16.91
C ARG A 236 -13.15 10.18 -18.21
N THR A 237 -14.05 9.25 -18.47
CA THR A 237 -14.03 8.42 -19.68
C THR A 237 -15.07 8.89 -20.69
N THR A 238 -14.72 8.88 -21.98
CA THR A 238 -15.60 9.32 -23.07
C THR A 238 -15.62 8.31 -24.20
N MET A 239 -16.76 8.16 -24.88
CA MET A 239 -16.88 7.26 -26.02
C MET A 239 -16.13 7.82 -27.22
N MET A 240 -15.56 6.93 -28.04
CA MET A 240 -14.98 7.35 -29.31
C MET A 240 -16.09 7.69 -30.32
N ASP A 241 -16.12 8.93 -30.82
CA ASP A 241 -17.15 9.41 -31.75
C ASP A 241 -17.28 8.55 -33.03
N ASN A 242 -16.14 8.06 -33.54
CA ASN A 242 -16.05 7.22 -34.73
C ASN A 242 -16.27 5.73 -34.44
N ASP A 243 -16.20 5.31 -33.17
CA ASP A 243 -16.35 3.93 -32.73
C ASP A 243 -16.96 3.85 -31.32
N LEU A 244 -18.29 3.84 -31.24
CA LEU A 244 -19.06 3.69 -30.00
C LEU A 244 -18.92 2.29 -29.35
N SER A 245 -17.97 1.47 -29.79
CA SER A 245 -17.58 0.23 -29.11
C SER A 245 -16.45 0.42 -28.09
N TYR A 246 -15.85 1.62 -28.03
CA TYR A 246 -14.65 1.91 -27.25
C TYR A 246 -14.76 3.28 -26.55
N SER A 247 -14.21 3.38 -25.35
CA SER A 247 -14.05 4.63 -24.61
C SER A 247 -12.58 4.86 -24.26
N TYR A 248 -12.19 6.08 -23.96
CA TYR A 248 -10.86 6.43 -23.45
C TYR A 248 -10.99 7.44 -22.31
N VAL A 249 -9.95 7.61 -21.52
CA VAL A 249 -9.83 8.61 -20.46
C VAL A 249 -9.47 9.94 -21.11
N GLU A 250 -10.41 10.89 -21.08
CA GLU A 250 -10.23 12.24 -21.63
C GLU A 250 -9.61 13.21 -20.61
N ALA A 251 -9.81 12.97 -19.32
CA ALA A 251 -9.31 13.80 -18.23
C ALA A 251 -9.09 12.99 -16.95
N ALA A 252 -8.21 13.49 -16.09
CA ALA A 252 -7.98 12.95 -14.75
C ALA A 252 -8.09 14.08 -13.72
N ALA A 253 -8.60 13.79 -12.53
CA ALA A 253 -8.63 14.72 -11.42
C ALA A 253 -8.06 14.06 -10.17
N VAL A 254 -7.19 14.77 -9.45
CA VAL A 254 -6.56 14.31 -8.21
C VAL A 254 -6.90 15.28 -7.11
N ARG A 255 -7.52 14.79 -6.03
CA ARG A 255 -7.74 15.54 -4.79
C ARG A 255 -6.80 15.04 -3.71
N ILE A 256 -6.05 15.96 -3.11
CA ILE A 256 -5.31 15.72 -1.87
C ILE A 256 -5.74 16.78 -0.87
N GLY A 257 -6.29 16.38 0.27
CA GLY A 257 -6.83 17.35 1.22
C GLY A 257 -7.93 18.21 0.61
N LYS A 258 -7.68 19.51 0.53
CA LYS A 258 -8.58 20.52 -0.03
C LYS A 258 -8.23 20.89 -1.47
N THR A 259 -7.06 20.48 -1.94
CA THR A 259 -6.53 20.84 -3.25
C THR A 259 -6.98 19.84 -4.29
N VAL A 260 -7.60 20.33 -5.36
CA VAL A 260 -8.02 19.54 -6.53
C VAL A 260 -7.20 19.97 -7.73
N LEU A 261 -6.58 19.00 -8.39
CA LEU A 261 -5.80 19.15 -9.60
C LEU A 261 -6.55 18.47 -10.74
N GLU A 262 -6.92 19.20 -11.78
CA GLU A 262 -7.54 18.61 -12.97
C GLU A 262 -6.56 18.66 -14.14
N PHE A 263 -6.35 17.52 -14.77
CA PHE A 263 -5.46 17.31 -15.88
C PHE A 263 -6.27 16.97 -17.12
N HIS A 264 -6.05 17.72 -18.18
CA HIS A 264 -6.63 17.49 -19.50
C HIS A 264 -5.58 17.82 -20.58
N PRO A 265 -5.58 17.22 -21.78
CA PRO A 265 -4.50 17.47 -22.75
C PRO A 265 -4.35 18.94 -23.18
N LYS A 266 -5.41 19.74 -23.01
CA LYS A 266 -5.47 21.15 -23.43
C LYS A 266 -5.38 22.16 -22.29
N PHE A 267 -5.65 21.76 -21.05
CA PHE A 267 -5.63 22.67 -19.90
C PHE A 267 -5.25 21.92 -18.61
N PHE A 268 -4.76 22.66 -17.64
CA PHE A 268 -4.52 22.20 -16.29
C PHE A 268 -5.26 23.14 -15.33
N ARG A 269 -6.00 22.60 -14.37
CA ARG A 269 -6.69 23.42 -13.36
C ARG A 269 -6.26 23.07 -11.95
N VAL A 270 -6.25 24.08 -11.11
CA VAL A 270 -6.09 23.95 -9.66
C VAL A 270 -7.30 24.58 -9.01
N ASN A 271 -8.07 23.79 -8.27
CA ASN A 271 -9.30 24.23 -7.61
C ASN A 271 -10.26 24.96 -8.58
N GLY A 272 -10.38 24.43 -9.81
CA GLY A 272 -11.20 24.98 -10.88
C GLY A 272 -10.68 26.25 -11.56
N VAL A 273 -9.47 26.71 -11.22
CA VAL A 273 -8.82 27.84 -11.88
C VAL A 273 -7.89 27.32 -12.98
N ASP A 274 -8.03 27.84 -14.20
CA ASP A 274 -7.15 27.48 -15.33
C ASP A 274 -5.71 27.99 -15.11
N HIS A 275 -4.75 27.12 -15.40
CA HIS A 275 -3.32 27.42 -15.41
C HIS A 275 -2.71 27.04 -16.76
N ASP A 276 -1.70 27.81 -17.17
CA ASP A 276 -0.88 27.43 -18.31
C ASP A 276 -0.03 26.21 -17.95
N TYR A 277 -0.01 25.21 -18.83
CA TYR A 277 0.85 24.05 -18.70
C TYR A 277 2.34 24.41 -18.62
N GLU A 278 2.75 25.55 -19.16
CA GLU A 278 4.11 26.07 -19.03
C GLU A 278 4.44 26.50 -17.59
N SER A 279 3.44 26.76 -16.75
CA SER A 279 3.61 27.10 -15.32
C SER A 279 3.65 25.89 -14.39
N VAL A 280 3.24 24.70 -14.87
CA VAL A 280 3.19 23.44 -14.11
C VAL A 280 4.55 22.86 -13.69
N PRO A 281 5.67 23.01 -14.43
CA PRO A 281 6.95 22.37 -14.08
C PRO A 281 7.52 22.71 -12.71
N SER A 282 6.98 23.73 -12.02
CA SER A 282 7.38 24.13 -10.67
C SER A 282 6.18 24.36 -9.75
N PHE A 283 5.05 23.69 -9.99
CA PHE A 283 3.90 23.81 -9.10
C PHE A 283 4.11 22.96 -7.85
N GLU A 284 4.01 23.58 -6.69
CA GLU A 284 4.04 22.93 -5.38
C GLU A 284 2.90 23.46 -4.52
N PHE A 285 2.38 22.59 -3.66
CA PHE A 285 1.35 22.96 -2.70
C PHE A 285 1.53 22.16 -1.43
N ASP A 286 1.09 22.76 -0.33
CA ASP A 286 1.14 22.15 0.99
C ASP A 286 -0.26 21.67 1.38
N GLU A 287 -0.35 20.44 1.88
CA GLU A 287 -1.52 19.96 2.61
C GLU A 287 -1.04 19.39 3.94
N GLN A 288 -1.62 19.93 5.02
CA GLN A 288 -1.18 19.66 6.39
C GLN A 288 0.34 19.88 6.58
N ASP A 289 1.10 18.82 6.83
CA ASP A 289 2.55 18.81 7.06
C ASP A 289 3.36 18.28 5.87
N HIS A 290 2.72 18.10 4.72
CA HIS A 290 3.35 17.56 3.50
C HIS A 290 3.35 18.57 2.36
N THR A 291 4.46 18.62 1.62
CA THR A 291 4.61 19.41 0.39
C THR A 291 4.62 18.48 -0.82
N TYR A 292 3.68 18.70 -1.74
CA TYR A 292 3.55 17.92 -2.97
C TYR A 292 4.12 18.69 -4.15
N LYS A 293 4.79 17.98 -5.05
CA LYS A 293 5.45 18.59 -6.21
C LYS A 293 4.92 18.02 -7.51
N ILE A 294 4.55 18.91 -8.41
CA ILE A 294 4.14 18.57 -9.76
C ILE A 294 5.27 18.95 -10.71
N SER A 295 5.60 18.04 -11.61
CA SER A 295 6.49 18.32 -12.74
C SER A 295 5.78 17.90 -14.02
N SER A 296 5.85 18.75 -15.06
CA SER A 296 5.26 18.45 -16.37
C SER A 296 6.29 18.67 -17.45
N THR A 297 6.45 17.70 -18.34
CA THR A 297 7.42 17.74 -19.43
C THR A 297 6.73 17.38 -20.74
N SER A 298 6.90 18.22 -21.78
CA SER A 298 6.50 17.83 -23.12
C SER A 298 7.55 16.88 -23.69
N VAL A 299 7.13 15.64 -23.99
CA VAL A 299 8.01 14.57 -24.47
C VAL A 299 7.96 14.45 -26.01
N GLY A 300 7.15 15.28 -26.66
CA GLY A 300 6.99 15.28 -28.11
C GLY A 300 5.77 16.08 -28.56
N LYS A 301 5.48 16.01 -29.86
CA LYS A 301 4.32 16.68 -30.43
C LYS A 301 3.04 16.03 -29.89
N HIS A 302 2.20 16.82 -29.22
CA HIS A 302 0.97 16.34 -28.55
C HIS A 302 1.21 15.28 -27.46
N LYS A 303 2.40 15.25 -26.86
CA LYS A 303 2.76 14.32 -25.79
C LYS A 303 3.25 15.06 -24.56
N ARG A 304 2.74 14.68 -23.40
CA ARG A 304 3.11 15.30 -22.12
C ARG A 304 3.01 14.31 -20.99
N ASP A 305 4.10 14.21 -20.25
CA ASP A 305 4.19 13.47 -18.99
C ASP A 305 4.10 14.47 -17.83
N THR A 306 3.17 14.22 -16.91
CA THR A 306 3.03 14.98 -15.68
C THR A 306 3.16 14.03 -14.51
N ILE A 307 4.05 14.34 -13.57
CA ILE A 307 4.34 13.52 -12.40
C ILE A 307 4.02 14.35 -11.17
N LEU A 308 3.07 13.88 -10.39
CA LEU A 308 2.79 14.33 -9.04
C LEU A 308 3.57 13.43 -8.08
N LYS A 309 4.63 13.96 -7.49
CA LYS A 309 5.42 13.26 -6.48
C LYS A 309 4.74 13.39 -5.13
N LEU A 310 4.41 12.26 -4.51
CA LEU A 310 3.79 12.20 -3.18
C LEU A 310 4.89 12.15 -2.11
N ASN A 311 5.90 11.32 -2.32
CA ASN A 311 7.13 11.27 -1.52
C ASN A 311 8.28 10.63 -2.33
N ALA A 312 9.26 10.02 -1.66
CA ALA A 312 10.40 9.36 -2.30
C ALA A 312 10.04 8.01 -2.96
N HIS A 313 8.97 7.35 -2.51
CA HIS A 313 8.56 6.00 -2.91
C HIS A 313 7.22 5.97 -3.64
N SER A 314 6.46 7.07 -3.59
CA SER A 314 5.12 7.15 -4.15
C SER A 314 4.93 8.32 -5.12
N GLY A 315 4.21 8.06 -6.21
CA GLY A 315 3.91 9.04 -7.24
C GLY A 315 2.72 8.68 -8.11
N ILE A 316 2.12 9.71 -8.70
CA ILE A 316 1.06 9.58 -9.71
C ILE A 316 1.60 10.17 -11.01
N LYS A 317 1.64 9.36 -12.06
CA LYS A 317 2.08 9.77 -13.40
C LYS A 317 0.87 9.81 -14.33
N ILE A 318 0.74 10.95 -15.00
CA ILE A 318 -0.33 11.24 -15.94
C ILE A 318 0.33 11.53 -17.28
N ARG A 319 0.15 10.62 -18.23
CA ARG A 319 0.67 10.75 -19.60
C ARG A 319 -0.48 11.09 -20.53
N SER A 320 -0.35 12.17 -21.28
CA SER A 320 -1.30 12.53 -22.34
C SER A 320 -0.65 12.36 -23.71
N THR A 321 -1.36 11.70 -24.61
CA THR A 321 -1.01 11.54 -26.02
C THR A 321 -2.21 11.94 -26.86
N LYS A 322 -2.13 13.09 -27.53
CA LYS A 322 -3.25 13.72 -28.26
C LYS A 322 -4.42 13.99 -27.32
N ASP A 323 -5.55 13.28 -27.47
CA ASP A 323 -6.72 13.42 -26.61
C ASP A 323 -6.83 12.30 -25.55
N LEU A 324 -5.93 11.30 -25.57
CA LEU A 324 -5.93 10.17 -24.64
C LEU A 324 -5.06 10.45 -23.41
N MET A 325 -5.44 9.89 -22.27
CA MET A 325 -4.73 10.05 -21.01
C MET A 325 -4.56 8.74 -20.24
N TYR A 326 -3.33 8.43 -19.88
CA TYR A 326 -2.98 7.26 -19.08
C TYR A 326 -2.61 7.75 -17.68
N VAL A 327 -3.28 7.20 -16.67
CA VAL A 327 -2.97 7.47 -15.26
C VAL A 327 -2.35 6.22 -14.67
N THR A 328 -1.13 6.34 -14.17
CA THR A 328 -0.40 5.25 -13.51
C THR A 328 0.08 5.69 -12.12
N PHE A 329 0.22 4.71 -11.24
CA PHE A 329 0.64 4.91 -9.86
C PHE A 329 1.90 4.11 -9.62
N ASP A 330 2.83 4.71 -8.91
CA ASP A 330 3.87 3.99 -8.18
C ASP A 330 3.49 4.15 -6.71
N GLY A 331 2.98 3.10 -6.08
CA GLY A 331 2.41 3.19 -4.74
C GLY A 331 3.20 2.41 -3.72
N GLY A 332 3.67 3.09 -2.67
CA GLY A 332 4.18 2.46 -1.45
C GLY A 332 3.06 2.13 -0.46
N TYR A 333 3.22 1.06 0.32
CA TYR A 333 2.20 0.58 1.27
C TYR A 333 1.73 1.68 2.23
N ALA A 334 2.65 2.44 2.82
CA ALA A 334 2.33 3.49 3.79
C ALA A 334 1.30 4.53 3.28
N ASP A 335 1.27 4.76 1.97
CA ASP A 335 0.41 5.77 1.35
C ASP A 335 -0.89 5.18 0.81
N PHE A 336 -0.87 3.91 0.38
CA PHE A 336 -1.97 3.33 -0.39
C PHE A 336 -2.63 2.11 0.26
N TRP A 337 -2.21 1.65 1.43
CA TRP A 337 -2.68 0.40 2.04
C TRP A 337 -4.20 0.28 2.20
N ASP A 338 -4.89 1.40 2.46
CA ASP A 338 -6.35 1.46 2.61
C ASP A 338 -7.08 1.77 1.30
N SER A 339 -6.34 1.93 0.20
CA SER A 339 -6.91 2.41 -1.05
C SER A 339 -7.81 1.37 -1.73
N VAL A 340 -8.91 1.87 -2.28
CA VAL A 340 -9.93 1.13 -3.03
C VAL A 340 -10.36 1.94 -4.26
N GLY A 341 -11.05 1.31 -5.22
CA GLY A 341 -11.50 1.96 -6.46
C GLY A 341 -11.44 1.00 -7.64
N MET A 342 -11.47 1.53 -8.86
CA MET A 342 -11.26 0.73 -10.09
C MET A 342 -9.97 -0.11 -10.07
N LEU A 343 -8.96 0.32 -9.32
CA LEU A 343 -7.67 -0.37 -9.15
C LEU A 343 -7.69 -1.52 -8.14
N GLY A 344 -8.83 -1.76 -7.49
CA GLY A 344 -8.98 -2.81 -6.48
C GLY A 344 -8.52 -2.37 -5.09
N ASN A 345 -8.58 -3.28 -4.13
CA ASN A 345 -7.95 -3.11 -2.83
C ASN A 345 -6.43 -3.16 -2.99
N TYR A 346 -5.70 -2.20 -2.42
CA TYR A 346 -4.24 -2.18 -2.51
C TYR A 346 -3.60 -3.47 -2.00
N THR A 347 -3.95 -3.91 -0.80
CA THR A 347 -3.27 -5.03 -0.13
C THR A 347 -3.43 -6.35 -0.87
N THR A 348 -4.62 -6.63 -1.41
CA THR A 348 -4.92 -7.93 -2.04
C THR A 348 -4.94 -7.89 -3.57
N GLY A 349 -5.10 -6.71 -4.16
CA GLY A 349 -5.40 -6.53 -5.59
C GLY A 349 -6.84 -6.86 -5.97
N GLU A 350 -7.63 -7.45 -5.07
CA GLU A 350 -8.98 -7.93 -5.38
C GLU A 350 -9.97 -6.79 -5.63
N MET A 351 -11.02 -7.09 -6.39
CA MET A 351 -12.12 -6.17 -6.62
C MET A 351 -12.90 -5.93 -5.31
N TYR A 352 -12.90 -4.69 -4.83
CA TYR A 352 -13.66 -4.25 -3.66
C TYR A 352 -14.62 -3.17 -4.10
N GLY A 353 -15.92 -3.36 -3.89
CA GLY A 353 -16.91 -2.29 -4.05
C GLY A 353 -17.03 -1.48 -2.76
N ARG A 354 -17.93 -0.49 -2.73
CA ARG A 354 -18.13 0.34 -1.52
C ARG A 354 -18.63 -0.43 -0.31
N SER A 355 -19.16 -1.65 -0.53
CA SER A 355 -19.66 -2.55 0.53
C SER A 355 -18.72 -3.72 0.85
N GLY A 356 -17.48 -3.70 0.35
CA GLY A 356 -16.49 -4.76 0.57
C GLY A 356 -16.22 -5.62 -0.68
N PRO A 357 -15.80 -6.90 -0.53
CA PRO A 357 -15.40 -7.74 -1.64
C PRO A 357 -16.48 -7.86 -2.74
N PHE A 358 -16.09 -7.61 -3.98
CA PHE A 358 -16.95 -7.64 -5.15
C PHE A 358 -16.73 -8.92 -5.96
N LYS A 359 -17.80 -9.57 -6.45
CA LYS A 359 -17.74 -10.93 -7.00
C LYS A 359 -18.31 -11.08 -8.41
N GLU A 360 -18.78 -10.00 -9.02
CA GLU A 360 -19.29 -10.03 -10.40
C GLU A 360 -18.16 -9.77 -11.41
N ASP A 361 -18.52 -9.62 -12.69
CA ASP A 361 -17.55 -9.30 -13.73
C ASP A 361 -17.05 -7.84 -13.64
N TYR A 362 -15.98 -7.55 -14.38
CA TYR A 362 -15.33 -6.25 -14.35
C TYR A 362 -16.21 -5.11 -14.90
N VAL A 363 -17.20 -5.42 -15.74
CA VAL A 363 -18.14 -4.41 -16.25
C VAL A 363 -19.06 -3.94 -15.11
N HIS A 364 -19.58 -4.87 -14.31
CA HIS A 364 -20.36 -4.55 -13.13
C HIS A 364 -19.50 -3.89 -12.05
N TYR A 365 -18.23 -4.28 -11.94
CA TYR A 365 -17.27 -3.61 -11.07
C TYR A 365 -17.03 -2.15 -11.45
N GLY A 366 -16.89 -1.86 -12.74
CA GLY A 366 -16.75 -0.49 -13.21
C GLY A 366 -18.00 0.36 -13.01
N MET A 367 -19.18 -0.24 -13.12
CA MET A 367 -20.45 0.40 -12.79
C MET A 367 -20.59 0.71 -11.30
N GLU A 368 -20.09 -0.17 -10.43
CA GLU A 368 -20.00 0.11 -9.01
C GLU A 368 -19.17 1.38 -8.80
N TRP A 369 -18.00 1.51 -9.40
CA TRP A 369 -17.12 2.68 -9.21
C TRP A 369 -17.43 3.92 -10.06
N GLN A 370 -18.63 4.03 -10.63
CA GLN A 370 -19.12 5.33 -11.12
C GLN A 370 -19.20 6.34 -9.97
N VAL A 371 -18.70 7.55 -10.17
CA VAL A 371 -18.74 8.63 -9.17
C VAL A 371 -20.19 8.85 -8.74
N ASN A 372 -20.44 8.68 -7.45
CA ASN A 372 -21.75 8.71 -6.83
C ASN A 372 -21.78 9.69 -5.64
N PRO A 373 -22.17 10.95 -5.88
CA PRO A 373 -22.29 11.94 -4.81
C PRO A 373 -23.29 11.56 -3.71
N SER A 374 -24.25 10.67 -4.00
CA SER A 374 -25.21 10.16 -2.99
C SER A 374 -24.58 9.16 -2.01
N GLN A 375 -23.38 8.66 -2.33
CA GLN A 375 -22.56 7.80 -1.48
C GLN A 375 -21.28 8.51 -0.99
N ASN A 376 -21.28 9.84 -0.99
CA ASN A 376 -20.19 10.71 -0.53
C ASN A 376 -18.93 10.75 -1.42
N ASP A 377 -18.99 10.25 -2.66
CA ASP A 377 -17.88 10.48 -3.59
C ASP A 377 -17.78 12.00 -3.92
N PRO A 378 -16.60 12.60 -3.88
CA PRO A 378 -16.44 14.01 -4.20
C PRO A 378 -16.56 14.27 -5.70
N ILE A 379 -17.16 15.39 -6.10
CA ILE A 379 -17.17 15.81 -7.50
C ILE A 379 -15.88 16.62 -7.74
N LEU A 380 -14.92 16.03 -8.45
CA LEU A 380 -13.60 16.64 -8.64
C LEU A 380 -13.49 17.49 -9.92
N PHE A 381 -14.20 17.11 -10.98
CA PHE A 381 -14.15 17.86 -12.24
C PHE A 381 -14.99 19.13 -12.15
N SER A 382 -14.41 20.27 -12.52
CA SER A 382 -15.10 21.56 -12.50
C SER A 382 -16.23 21.64 -13.53
N ASP A 383 -16.04 21.01 -14.68
CA ASP A 383 -17.05 20.97 -15.75
C ASP A 383 -18.01 19.79 -15.53
N HIS A 384 -19.30 20.11 -15.35
CA HIS A 384 -20.37 19.12 -15.33
C HIS A 384 -20.65 18.60 -16.75
N ARG A 385 -20.83 17.29 -16.89
CA ARG A 385 -21.25 16.63 -18.14
C ARG A 385 -22.22 15.50 -17.81
N ASP A 386 -22.89 14.97 -18.83
CA ASP A 386 -23.68 13.75 -18.75
C ASP A 386 -22.95 12.61 -19.48
N PRO A 387 -23.06 11.34 -19.04
CA PRO A 387 -23.92 10.84 -17.97
C PRO A 387 -23.22 10.83 -16.59
N GLN A 388 -23.91 11.26 -15.53
CA GLN A 388 -23.40 11.19 -14.15
C GLN A 388 -24.51 10.85 -13.16
N LEU A 389 -24.15 10.14 -12.07
CA LEU A 389 -25.07 9.90 -10.96
C LEU A 389 -25.36 11.22 -10.22
N PRO A 390 -26.58 11.39 -9.67
CA PRO A 390 -27.67 10.40 -9.59
C PRO A 390 -28.56 10.33 -10.84
N TYR A 391 -28.28 11.12 -11.88
CA TYR A 391 -29.20 11.29 -13.01
C TYR A 391 -29.12 10.17 -14.04
N GLU A 392 -27.91 9.73 -14.40
CA GLU A 392 -27.69 8.72 -15.43
C GLU A 392 -26.49 7.82 -15.09
N ARG A 393 -26.66 6.51 -15.31
CA ARG A 393 -25.55 5.56 -15.20
C ARG A 393 -24.59 5.70 -16.38
N CYS A 394 -23.35 5.20 -16.22
CA CYS A 394 -22.39 5.15 -17.32
C CYS A 394 -23.02 4.56 -18.59
N ARG A 395 -22.74 5.18 -19.73
CA ARG A 395 -23.15 4.63 -21.02
C ARG A 395 -22.14 3.58 -21.44
N LEU A 396 -22.59 2.34 -21.52
CA LEU A 396 -21.76 1.25 -22.05
C LEU A 396 -21.70 1.30 -23.58
N PRO A 397 -20.67 0.69 -24.18
CA PRO A 397 -20.57 0.63 -25.62
C PRO A 397 -21.77 -0.13 -26.20
N VAL A 398 -22.25 0.34 -27.35
CA VAL A 398 -23.37 -0.34 -28.01
C VAL A 398 -22.83 -1.65 -28.54
N VAL A 399 -23.34 -2.78 -28.04
CA VAL A 399 -22.97 -4.10 -28.54
C VAL A 399 -23.25 -4.14 -30.04
N GLU A 400 -22.18 -4.11 -30.84
CA GLU A 400 -22.32 -4.09 -32.28
C GLU A 400 -23.11 -5.31 -32.73
N SER A 401 -24.11 -5.11 -33.59
CA SER A 401 -24.80 -6.25 -34.21
C SER A 401 -23.76 -7.11 -34.94
N ALA A 402 -23.98 -8.44 -35.00
CA ALA A 402 -23.11 -9.35 -35.73
C ALA A 402 -22.92 -8.96 -37.22
N ALA A 403 -23.78 -8.11 -37.78
CA ALA A 403 -23.62 -7.56 -39.13
C ALA A 403 -22.64 -6.37 -39.17
N THR A 404 -22.64 -5.52 -38.15
CA THR A 404 -21.69 -4.40 -37.98
C THR A 404 -20.28 -4.92 -37.71
N GLN A 405 -20.16 -5.90 -36.80
CA GLN A 405 -18.89 -6.57 -36.52
C GLN A 405 -18.32 -7.25 -37.78
N ARG A 406 -19.18 -7.90 -38.59
CA ARG A 406 -18.78 -8.48 -39.89
C ARG A 406 -18.37 -7.44 -40.93
N ARG A 407 -18.92 -6.21 -40.88
CA ARG A 407 -18.52 -5.12 -41.77
C ARG A 407 -17.19 -4.51 -41.32
N ARG A 408 -16.99 -4.33 -40.01
CA ARG A 408 -15.73 -3.89 -39.40
C ARG A 408 -14.59 -4.87 -39.66
N LEU A 409 -14.81 -6.18 -39.48
CA LEU A 409 -13.86 -7.24 -39.84
C LEU A 409 -13.49 -7.24 -41.34
N ARG A 410 -14.40 -6.81 -42.22
CA ARG A 410 -14.16 -6.67 -43.67
C ARG A 410 -13.52 -5.34 -44.05
N SER A 411 -13.63 -4.32 -43.20
CA SER A 411 -13.01 -3.01 -43.38
C SER A 411 -11.76 -2.83 -42.51
N MET A 412 -11.28 -3.89 -41.85
CA MET A 412 -10.00 -3.84 -41.14
C MET A 412 -8.94 -3.47 -42.15
N ASP A 413 -8.39 -2.28 -41.98
CA ASP A 413 -7.24 -1.84 -42.73
C ASP A 413 -6.07 -2.75 -42.35
N MET A 414 -5.82 -3.75 -43.19
CA MET A 414 -4.74 -4.72 -43.00
C MET A 414 -3.37 -4.02 -42.97
N GLU A 415 -3.24 -2.87 -43.62
CA GLU A 415 -2.03 -2.05 -43.56
C GLU A 415 -1.90 -1.38 -42.18
N LEU A 416 -2.98 -0.79 -41.67
CA LEU A 416 -3.01 -0.25 -40.31
C LEU A 416 -2.72 -1.34 -39.28
N LYS A 417 -3.33 -2.51 -39.39
CA LYS A 417 -3.08 -3.63 -38.47
C LYS A 417 -1.61 -4.04 -38.46
N ALA A 418 -0.97 -4.12 -39.63
CA ALA A 418 0.45 -4.43 -39.72
C ALA A 418 1.32 -3.34 -39.05
N LYS A 419 0.96 -2.06 -39.22
CA LYS A 419 1.64 -0.94 -38.54
C LYS A 419 1.42 -0.97 -37.03
N ALA A 420 0.20 -1.25 -36.57
CA ALA A 420 -0.15 -1.40 -35.16
C ALA A 420 0.68 -2.50 -34.49
N MET A 421 0.70 -3.70 -35.07
CA MET A 421 1.50 -4.81 -34.57
C MET A 421 3.00 -4.50 -34.52
N ALA A 422 3.51 -3.70 -35.47
CA ALA A 422 4.91 -3.27 -35.46
C ALA A 422 5.20 -2.23 -34.38
N ALA A 423 4.30 -1.26 -34.19
CA ALA A 423 4.44 -0.20 -33.18
C ALA A 423 4.33 -0.77 -31.75
N CYS A 424 3.45 -1.75 -31.54
CA CYS A 424 3.15 -2.33 -30.24
C CYS A 424 4.14 -3.41 -29.76
N GLN A 425 5.20 -3.72 -30.52
CA GLN A 425 6.15 -4.81 -30.16
C GLN A 425 6.76 -4.66 -28.77
N ASN A 426 6.88 -3.42 -28.28
CA ASN A 426 7.47 -3.12 -26.97
C ASN A 426 6.45 -3.07 -25.82
N ALA A 427 5.15 -3.25 -26.10
CA ALA A 427 4.09 -3.24 -25.08
C ALA A 427 4.08 -4.48 -24.17
N LYS A 428 5.06 -5.39 -24.30
CA LYS A 428 5.23 -6.62 -23.48
C LYS A 428 3.91 -7.41 -23.34
N THR A 429 3.35 -7.45 -22.12
CA THR A 429 2.11 -8.16 -21.78
C THR A 429 0.85 -7.49 -22.34
N ASP A 430 0.95 -6.21 -22.69
CA ASP A 430 -0.16 -5.39 -23.20
C ASP A 430 -0.18 -5.32 -24.74
N PHE A 431 0.52 -6.21 -25.44
CA PHE A 431 0.63 -6.20 -26.91
C PHE A 431 -0.73 -6.14 -27.60
N ASP A 432 -1.66 -7.03 -27.23
CA ASP A 432 -2.97 -7.10 -27.88
C ASP A 432 -3.82 -5.85 -27.60
N LEU A 433 -3.77 -5.33 -26.37
CA LEU A 433 -4.47 -4.10 -25.97
C LEU A 433 -3.94 -2.88 -26.72
N CYS A 434 -2.61 -2.78 -26.85
CA CYS A 434 -1.98 -1.74 -27.66
C CYS A 434 -2.43 -1.81 -29.12
N VAL A 435 -2.49 -3.02 -29.70
CA VAL A 435 -2.95 -3.19 -31.08
C VAL A 435 -4.40 -2.78 -31.22
N ASP A 436 -5.26 -3.18 -30.27
CA ASP A 436 -6.68 -2.83 -30.27
C ASP A 436 -6.90 -1.32 -30.15
N ASP A 437 -6.14 -0.62 -29.30
CA ASP A 437 -6.16 0.84 -29.16
C ASP A 437 -5.75 1.56 -30.45
N VAL A 438 -4.66 1.12 -31.09
CA VAL A 438 -4.24 1.68 -32.39
C VAL A 438 -5.29 1.41 -33.47
N MET A 439 -5.94 0.24 -33.44
CA MET A 439 -6.98 -0.10 -34.41
C MET A 439 -8.29 0.65 -34.17
N ALA A 440 -8.64 0.93 -32.92
CA ALA A 440 -9.81 1.74 -32.54
C ALA A 440 -9.60 3.21 -32.94
N THR A 441 -8.41 3.74 -32.64
CA THR A 441 -8.06 5.14 -32.90
C THR A 441 -7.69 5.44 -34.34
N GLY A 442 -7.19 4.45 -35.08
CA GLY A 442 -6.59 4.66 -36.39
C GLY A 442 -5.19 5.29 -36.33
N ASP A 443 -4.56 5.30 -35.16
CA ASP A 443 -3.41 6.15 -34.86
C ASP A 443 -2.27 5.38 -34.20
N VAL A 444 -1.18 5.19 -34.95
CA VAL A 444 -0.01 4.42 -34.50
C VAL A 444 0.76 5.08 -33.37
N ASP A 445 0.59 6.40 -33.16
CA ASP A 445 1.30 7.11 -32.08
C ASP A 445 0.76 6.72 -30.69
N VAL A 446 -0.43 6.13 -30.61
CA VAL A 446 -1.03 5.64 -29.36
C VAL A 446 -0.21 4.49 -28.76
N ALA A 447 0.47 3.70 -29.59
CA ALA A 447 1.31 2.61 -29.12
C ALA A 447 2.42 3.05 -28.17
N GLU A 448 2.89 4.30 -28.26
CA GLU A 448 3.92 4.82 -27.37
C GLU A 448 3.42 4.99 -25.93
N ALA A 449 2.11 5.08 -25.69
CA ALA A 449 1.59 5.07 -24.33
C ALA A 449 1.95 3.77 -23.61
N PHE A 450 1.99 2.65 -24.34
CA PHE A 450 2.31 1.32 -23.81
C PHE A 450 3.82 1.08 -23.61
N VAL A 451 4.66 2.04 -24.00
CA VAL A 451 6.10 2.00 -23.81
C VAL A 451 6.43 2.78 -22.52
N ASP A 452 7.11 2.14 -21.57
CA ASP A 452 7.53 2.72 -20.27
C ASP A 452 6.39 3.00 -19.26
N MET A 453 5.34 2.16 -19.24
CA MET A 453 4.27 2.17 -18.22
C MET A 453 4.52 1.25 -17.01
N VAL A 454 5.71 0.63 -16.89
CA VAL A 454 6.11 -0.20 -15.75
C VAL A 454 7.54 0.11 -15.35
#